data_AF-A0A483YYK1-F1
#
_entry.id   AF-A0A483YYK1-F1
#
_cell.length_a   1.000
_cell.length_b   1.000
_cell.length_c   1.000
_cell.angle_alpha   90.00
_cell.angle_beta   90.00
_cell.angle_gamma   90.00
#
_symmetry.space_group_name_H-M   'P 1'
#
loop_
_entity.id
_entity.type
_entity.pdbx_description
1 polymer ?
#
loop_
_entity_poly.entity_id
_entity_poly.type
_entity_poly.pdbx_seq_one_letter_code
_entity_poly.pdbx_strand_id
1 'polypeptide(L)'
;MNKINYQIKYIEYLLRKCRTILTNDISFHADRLREISGTYPDLLNPVTLNEKICHRILFIHNPFYTLLADKLLVRQYVEKRTNLIKLIPLVGVY
;
A
#
# COMPACT_ATOMS: atom_id res chain seq x y z
N MET A 1 18.80 2.61 23.71
CA MET A 1 17.74 1.58 23.73
C MET A 1 18.24 0.39 24.54
N ASN A 2 17.57 0.00 25.62
CA ASN A 2 18.06 -1.07 26.50
C ASN A 2 18.10 -2.42 25.76
N LYS A 3 19.09 -3.26 26.07
CA LYS A 3 19.28 -4.58 25.43
C LYS A 3 18.02 -5.44 25.49
N ILE A 4 17.30 -5.39 26.61
CA ILE A 4 16.02 -6.09 26.80
C ILE A 4 14.94 -5.54 25.87
N ASN A 5 14.80 -4.20 25.76
CA ASN A 5 13.83 -3.58 24.86
C ASN A 5 14.10 -3.94 23.39
N TYR A 6 15.37 -4.02 22.99
CA TYR A 6 15.73 -4.49 21.65
C TYR A 6 15.26 -5.92 21.41
N GLN A 7 15.50 -6.84 22.34
CA GLN A 7 15.06 -8.24 22.22
C GLN A 7 13.53 -8.35 22.13
N ILE A 8 12.80 -7.59 22.96
CA ILE A 8 11.33 -7.55 22.91
C ILE A 8 10.84 -7.05 21.54
N LYS A 9 11.40 -5.95 21.03
CA LYS A 9 11.04 -5.42 19.70
C LYS A 9 11.38 -6.38 18.57
N TYR A 10 12.49 -7.09 18.69
CA TYR A 10 12.87 -8.11 17.71
C TYR A 10 11.89 -9.29 17.73
N ILE A 11 11.49 -9.78 18.90
CA ILE A 11 10.46 -10.82 19.03
C ILE A 11 9.12 -10.33 18.47
N GLU A 12 8.71 -9.10 18.78
CA GLU A 12 7.50 -8.48 18.21
C GLU A 12 7.53 -8.47 16.68
N TYR A 13 8.67 -8.08 16.09
CA TYR A 13 8.87 -8.11 14.65
C TYR A 13 8.78 -9.53 14.08
N LEU A 14 9.41 -10.52 14.72
CA LEU A 14 9.33 -11.92 14.30
C LEU A 14 7.89 -12.44 14.35
N LEU A 15 7.14 -12.13 15.40
CA LEU A 15 5.72 -12.49 15.51
C LEU A 15 4.88 -11.86 14.38
N ARG A 16 5.14 -10.58 14.05
CA ARG A 16 4.49 -9.91 12.91
C ARG A 16 4.83 -10.59 11.57
N LYS A 17 6.08 -11.02 11.39
CA LYS A 17 6.51 -11.77 10.19
C LYS A 17 5.89 -13.17 10.12
N CYS A 18 5.74 -13.87 11.24
CA CYS A 18 5.04 -15.15 11.27
C CYS A 18 3.56 -14.97 10.92
N ARG A 19 2.92 -13.88 11.39
CA ARG A 19 1.53 -13.58 11.05
C ARG A 19 1.29 -13.49 9.55
N THR A 20 2.21 -12.92 8.77
CA THR A 20 2.04 -12.82 7.31
C THR A 20 2.06 -14.17 6.60
N ILE A 21 2.61 -15.22 7.22
CA ILE A 21 2.60 -16.58 6.67
C ILE A 21 1.23 -17.24 6.91
N LEU A 22 0.56 -16.88 7.99
CA LEU A 22 -0.70 -17.49 8.42
C LEU A 22 -1.95 -16.78 7.86
N THR A 23 -1.82 -15.54 7.41
CA THR A 23 -2.94 -14.73 6.91
C THR A 23 -2.92 -14.70 5.39
N ASN A 24 -4.06 -14.99 4.77
CA ASN A 24 -4.23 -14.83 3.32
C ASN A 24 -4.32 -13.35 2.95
N ASP A 25 -3.74 -12.95 1.81
CA ASP A 25 -3.72 -11.55 1.35
C ASP A 25 -5.14 -10.97 1.22
N ILE A 26 -6.08 -11.77 0.68
CA ILE A 26 -7.48 -11.33 0.53
C ILE A 26 -8.08 -10.99 1.90
N SER A 27 -7.94 -11.89 2.89
CA SER A 27 -8.43 -11.65 4.25
C SER A 27 -7.76 -10.44 4.90
N PHE A 28 -6.44 -10.30 4.74
CA PHE A 28 -5.69 -9.18 5.29
C PHE A 28 -6.20 -7.83 4.76
N HIS A 29 -6.41 -7.72 3.45
CA HIS A 29 -6.92 -6.49 2.84
C HIS A 29 -8.39 -6.24 3.18
N ALA A 30 -9.22 -7.29 3.23
CA ALA A 30 -10.63 -7.17 3.59
C ALA A 30 -10.82 -6.71 5.04
N ASP A 31 -10.11 -7.30 6.00
CA ASP A 31 -10.18 -6.94 7.41
C ASP A 31 -9.72 -5.49 7.64
N ARG A 32 -8.60 -5.09 7.01
CA ARG A 32 -8.09 -3.73 7.13
C ARG A 32 -9.04 -2.69 6.53
N LEU A 33 -9.66 -3.00 5.39
CA LEU A 33 -10.65 -2.11 4.79
C LEU A 33 -11.93 -2.05 5.62
N ARG A 34 -12.33 -3.16 6.24
CA ARG A 34 -13.46 -3.21 7.19
C ARG A 34 -13.23 -2.34 8.41
N GLU A 35 -12.02 -2.35 9.00
CA GLU A 35 -11.68 -1.49 10.14
C GLU A 35 -11.87 0.01 9.83
N ILE A 36 -11.58 0.42 8.59
CA ILE A 36 -11.66 1.82 8.16
C ILE A 36 -13.08 2.19 7.73
N SER A 37 -13.75 1.31 6.98
CA SER A 37 -15.06 1.58 6.35
C SER A 37 -16.26 1.19 7.23
N GLY A 38 -16.05 0.38 8.27
CA GLY A 38 -17.10 -0.13 9.15
C GLY A 38 -17.94 -1.27 8.58
N THR A 39 -17.71 -1.68 7.33
CA THR A 39 -18.47 -2.75 6.64
C THR A 39 -17.53 -3.79 6.03
N TYR A 40 -17.97 -5.04 5.89
CA TYR A 40 -17.15 -6.06 5.25
C TYR A 40 -17.15 -5.84 3.73
N PRO A 41 -15.98 -5.63 3.10
CA PRO A 41 -15.90 -5.31 1.68
C PRO A 41 -16.07 -6.55 0.79
N ASP A 42 -16.63 -6.38 -0.40
CA ASP A 42 -16.55 -7.38 -1.47
C ASP A 42 -15.36 -7.04 -2.39
N LEU A 43 -14.26 -7.76 -2.21
CA LEU A 43 -13.06 -7.58 -3.03
C LEU A 43 -13.09 -8.37 -4.34
N LEU A 44 -14.02 -9.31 -4.51
CA LEU A 44 -14.20 -10.06 -5.77
C LEU A 44 -15.06 -9.26 -6.76
N ASN A 45 -16.11 -8.60 -6.26
CA ASN A 45 -17.00 -7.74 -7.05
C ASN A 45 -16.97 -6.29 -6.51
N PRO A 46 -15.86 -5.55 -6.70
CA PRO A 46 -15.66 -4.28 -6.03
C PRO A 46 -16.56 -3.15 -6.57
N VAL A 47 -17.30 -2.48 -5.68
CA VAL A 47 -18.22 -1.39 -6.04
C VAL A 47 -17.61 -0.03 -5.71
N THR A 48 -17.12 0.12 -4.49
CA THR A 48 -16.53 1.36 -3.98
C THR A 48 -15.12 1.59 -4.53
N LEU A 49 -14.65 2.84 -4.45
CA LEU A 49 -13.27 3.17 -4.85
C LEU A 49 -12.24 2.35 -4.06
N ASN A 50 -12.43 2.21 -2.75
CA ASN A 50 -11.50 1.50 -1.87
C ASN A 50 -11.46 -0.01 -2.19
N GLU A 51 -12.62 -0.63 -2.41
CA GLU A 51 -12.69 -2.02 -2.87
C GLU A 51 -11.99 -2.19 -4.21
N LYS A 52 -12.20 -1.26 -5.16
CA LYS A 52 -11.53 -1.31 -6.48
C LYS A 52 -10.03 -1.18 -6.37
N ILE A 53 -9.53 -0.36 -5.44
CA ILE A 53 -8.09 -0.24 -5.17
C ILE A 53 -7.55 -1.55 -4.58
N CYS A 54 -8.20 -2.11 -3.56
CA CYS A 54 -7.79 -3.39 -2.96
C CYS A 54 -7.86 -4.55 -3.96
N HIS A 55 -8.90 -4.62 -4.79
CA HIS A 55 -9.01 -5.58 -5.88
C HIS A 55 -7.84 -5.48 -6.85
N ARG A 56 -7.44 -4.27 -7.25
CA ARG A 56 -6.28 -4.06 -8.11
C ARG A 56 -4.99 -4.55 -7.46
N ILE A 57 -4.79 -4.26 -6.18
CA ILE A 57 -3.61 -4.72 -5.42
C ILE A 57 -3.54 -6.25 -5.41
N LEU A 58 -4.66 -6.92 -5.17
CA LEU A 58 -4.74 -8.37 -5.00
C LEU A 58 -4.66 -9.15 -6.31
N PHE A 59 -5.39 -8.70 -7.34
CA PHE A 59 -5.65 -9.50 -8.52
C PHE A 59 -5.01 -8.95 -9.80
N ILE A 60 -4.59 -7.68 -9.80
CA ILE A 60 -4.08 -7.02 -11.00
C ILE A 60 -2.61 -6.62 -10.83
N HIS A 61 -1.73 -7.52 -11.25
CA HIS A 61 -0.29 -7.30 -11.23
C HIS A 61 0.19 -6.49 -12.46
N ASN A 62 -0.31 -5.26 -12.60
CA ASN A 62 0.11 -4.35 -13.66
C ASN A 62 1.11 -3.32 -13.10
N PRO A 63 2.37 -3.28 -13.60
CA PRO A 63 3.40 -2.36 -13.11
C PRO A 63 3.03 -0.88 -13.31
N PHE A 64 2.11 -0.57 -14.23
CA PHE A 64 1.59 0.78 -14.40
C PHE A 64 0.90 1.30 -13.13
N TYR A 65 0.18 0.46 -12.39
CA TYR A 65 -0.44 0.89 -11.14
C TYR A 65 0.59 1.15 -10.04
N THR A 66 1.68 0.39 -10.01
CA THR A 66 2.82 0.68 -9.12
C THR A 66 3.45 2.02 -9.45
N LEU A 67 3.68 2.30 -10.74
CA LEU A 67 4.18 3.60 -11.20
C LEU A 67 3.25 4.73 -10.77
N LEU A 68 1.93 4.55 -10.91
CA LEU A 68 0.93 5.56 -10.52
C LEU A 68 0.80 5.77 -9.00
N ALA A 69 1.13 4.76 -8.19
CA ALA A 69 1.10 4.88 -6.73
C ALA A 69 2.35 5.60 -6.17
N ASP A 70 3.46 5.55 -6.90
CA ASP A 70 4.72 6.20 -6.49
C ASP A 70 4.72 7.69 -6.86
N LYS A 71 4.77 8.54 -5.84
CA LYS A 71 4.71 10.01 -6.00
C LYS A 71 5.88 10.57 -6.82
N LEU A 72 7.07 9.98 -6.73
CA LEU A 72 8.25 10.45 -7.47
C LEU A 72 8.20 9.98 -8.92
N LEU A 73 7.83 8.71 -9.15
CA LEU A 73 7.72 8.16 -10.49
C LEU A 73 6.58 8.81 -11.28
N VAL A 74 5.42 9.05 -10.67
CA VAL A 74 4.34 9.82 -11.30
C VAL A 74 4.82 11.21 -11.71
N ARG A 75 5.57 11.87 -10.83
CA ARG A 75 6.06 13.22 -11.10
C ARG A 75 6.99 13.24 -12.32
N GLN A 76 7.92 12.28 -12.42
CA GLN A 76 8.75 12.09 -13.61
C GLN A 76 7.92 11.73 -14.85
N TYR A 77 6.89 10.90 -14.69
CA TYR A 77 5.99 10.53 -15.77
C TYR A 77 5.25 11.75 -16.34
N VAL A 78 4.71 12.62 -15.48
CA VAL A 78 4.03 13.85 -15.88
C VAL A 78 4.97 14.80 -16.61
N GLU A 79 6.18 15.02 -16.08
CA GLU A 79 7.21 15.86 -16.71
C GLU A 79 7.53 15.41 -18.14
N LYS A 80 7.65 14.10 -18.35
CA LYS A 80 7.93 13.51 -19.68
C LYS A 80 6.75 13.55 -20.63
N ARG A 81 5.51 13.58 -20.11
CA ARG A 81 4.30 13.40 -20.92
C ARG A 81 3.67 14.71 -21.37
N THR A 82 3.90 15.80 -20.65
CA THR A 82 3.31 17.10 -20.97
C THR A 82 4.19 18.28 -20.56
N ASN A 83 4.21 19.31 -21.40
CA ASN A 83 4.83 20.60 -21.09
C ASN A 83 3.81 21.63 -20.58
N LEU A 84 2.54 21.25 -20.41
CA LEU A 84 1.46 22.15 -19.99
C LEU A 84 1.53 22.53 -18.51
N ILE A 85 2.28 21.78 -17.71
CA ILE A 85 2.35 21.95 -16.26
C ILE A 85 3.81 22.05 -15.86
N LYS A 86 4.16 23.13 -15.15
CA LYS A 86 5.48 23.26 -14.51
C LYS A 86 5.44 22.63 -13.12
N LEU A 87 6.26 21.61 -12.90
CA LEU A 87 6.33 20.93 -11.61
C LEU A 87 7.16 21.74 -10.60
N ILE A 88 6.63 21.96 -9.40
CA ILE A 88 7.28 22.75 -8.34
C ILE A 88 8.48 21.98 -7.77
N PRO A 89 9.70 22.54 -7.66
CA PRO A 89 10.88 21.83 -7.15
C PRO A 89 10.64 21.14 -5.80
N LEU A 90 11.25 19.97 -5.63
CA LEU A 90 11.17 19.23 -4.37
C LEU A 90 12.17 19.80 -3.37
N VAL A 91 11.75 19.95 -2.11
CA VAL A 91 12.65 20.36 -1.01
C VAL A 91 13.66 19.25 -0.68
N GLY A 92 13.27 17.99 -0.87
CA GLY A 92 14.11 16.82 -0.66
C GLY A 92 13.37 15.52 -0.99
N VAL A 93 14.12 14.42 -1.06
CA VAL A 93 13.62 13.04 -1.13
C VAL A 93 14.19 12.33 0.09
N TYR A 94 13.33 11.67 0.87
CA TYR A 94 13.66 11.05 2.16
C TYR A 94 13.32 9.56 2.16
#